data_AF-A0A814PM39-F1
#
_entry.id   AF-A0A814PM39-F1
#
_cell.length_a   1.000
_cell.length_b   1.000
_cell.length_c   1.000
_cell.angle_alpha   90.00
_cell.angle_beta   90.00
_cell.angle_gamma   90.00
#
_symmetry.space_group_name_H-M   'P 1'
#
loop_
_entity.id
_entity.type
_entity.pdbx_description
1 polymer ?
#
loop_
_entity_poly.entity_id
_entity_poly.type
_entity_poly.pdbx_seq_one_letter_code
_entity_poly.pdbx_strand_id
1 'polypeptide(L)'
;MCLDLICWFVRILHLFAAFQKLGPKLIMIFNMTKDLFFFVCFILIFLLAFSIASWSLITTDNQVLWYYSNNGSLSNVTVANGGSDLWTWHILRHVANYGVWKIFGQVESIDGMDAYSYVAFILDILFVVIANVLLLSVLVALFNVTIQNVEKQSYQIWGYQRYLLVAEYSMKSPLPPPFNTFHNLYRIVQCLIEKLQKSKSTNAKNNSYTLEMESRGLNKNNSEEEFKDNNEFQRKKEIAGDYWWYTLKHEKENQIVDALQNIELKPHDLRERIHNNNQI
;
A
#
# COMPACT_ATOMS: atom_id res chain seq x y z
N MET A 1 -12.94 7.48 15.88
CA MET A 1 -13.94 7.75 14.82
C MET A 1 -13.29 8.02 13.46
N CYS A 2 -12.54 9.12 13.23
CA CYS A 2 -11.90 9.36 11.91
C CYS A 2 -10.80 8.33 11.57
N LEU A 3 -9.93 7.99 12.53
CA LEU A 3 -8.91 6.95 12.32
C LEU A 3 -9.53 5.59 12.03
N ASP A 4 -10.62 5.24 12.73
CA ASP A 4 -11.34 3.99 12.50
C ASP A 4 -11.93 3.91 11.08
N LEU A 5 -12.44 5.04 10.58
CA LEU A 5 -12.97 5.17 9.22
C LEU A 5 -11.85 5.02 8.18
N ILE A 6 -10.69 5.65 8.40
CA ILE A 6 -9.49 5.47 7.54
C ILE A 6 -9.06 4.00 7.51
N CYS A 7 -8.98 3.34 8.67
CA CYS A 7 -8.66 1.91 8.76
C CYS A 7 -9.66 1.05 8.00
N TRP A 8 -10.96 1.37 8.07
CA TRP A 8 -12.01 0.71 7.30
C TRP A 8 -11.82 0.89 5.78
N PHE A 9 -11.45 2.07 5.32
CA PHE A 9 -11.13 2.31 3.91
C PHE A 9 -9.92 1.50 3.42
N VAL A 10 -8.84 1.42 4.21
CA VAL A 10 -7.68 0.57 3.88
C VAL A 10 -8.09 -0.90 3.76
N ARG A 11 -9.00 -1.36 4.64
CA ARG A 11 -9.52 -2.73 4.58
C ARG A 11 -10.40 -2.98 3.34
N ILE A 12 -11.22 -2.01 2.95
CA ILE A 12 -12.01 -2.06 1.71
C ILE A 12 -11.09 -2.07 0.48
N LEU A 13 -9.99 -1.31 0.51
CA LEU A 13 -8.99 -1.28 -0.56
C LEU A 13 -8.34 -2.66 -0.77
N HIS A 14 -8.05 -3.38 0.32
CA HIS A 14 -7.58 -4.77 0.27
C HIS A 14 -8.64 -5.73 -0.31
N LEU A 15 -9.93 -5.51 -0.03
CA LEU A 15 -11.01 -6.26 -0.68
C LEU A 15 -11.04 -5.98 -2.19
N PHE A 16 -10.85 -4.72 -2.59
CA PHE A 16 -10.83 -4.36 -4.01
C PHE A 16 -9.64 -4.97 -4.77
N ALA A 17 -8.51 -5.21 -4.08
CA ALA A 17 -7.35 -5.91 -4.62
C ALA A 17 -7.66 -7.35 -5.09
N ALA A 18 -8.70 -7.98 -4.55
CA ALA A 18 -9.11 -9.33 -4.92
C ALA A 18 -9.92 -9.41 -6.23
N PHE A 19 -10.44 -8.29 -6.76
CA PHE A 19 -11.23 -8.31 -7.99
C PHE A 19 -10.39 -8.46 -9.26
N GLN A 20 -10.94 -9.18 -10.25
CA GLN A 20 -10.25 -9.52 -11.50
C GLN A 20 -9.83 -8.33 -12.37
N LYS A 21 -10.60 -7.25 -12.39
CA LYS A 21 -10.33 -6.07 -13.24
C LYS A 21 -9.56 -4.95 -12.52
N LEU A 22 -9.65 -4.89 -11.20
CA LEU A 22 -9.12 -3.80 -10.38
C LEU A 22 -7.87 -4.21 -9.59
N GLY A 23 -7.74 -5.49 -9.23
CA GLY A 23 -6.64 -6.03 -8.44
C GLY A 23 -5.26 -5.75 -9.01
N PRO A 24 -4.95 -6.18 -10.25
CA PRO A 24 -3.63 -5.98 -10.85
C PRO A 24 -3.20 -4.52 -10.87
N LYS A 25 -4.12 -3.61 -11.22
CA LYS A 25 -3.88 -2.17 -11.28
C LYS A 25 -3.57 -1.58 -9.90
N LEU A 26 -4.22 -2.11 -8.87
CA LEU A 26 -4.10 -1.62 -7.50
C LEU A 26 -2.80 -2.09 -6.85
N ILE A 27 -2.43 -3.34 -7.08
CA ILE A 27 -1.12 -3.90 -6.68
C ILE A 27 0.02 -3.20 -7.42
N MET A 28 -0.20 -2.87 -8.70
CA MET A 28 0.72 -2.05 -9.48
C MET A 28 0.94 -0.69 -8.81
N ILE A 29 -0.12 0.07 -8.49
CA ILE A 29 -0.01 1.37 -7.80
C ILE A 29 0.77 1.24 -6.49
N PHE A 30 0.48 0.24 -5.66
CA PHE A 30 1.18 0.07 -4.39
C PHE A 30 2.67 -0.23 -4.53
N ASN A 31 3.03 -1.03 -5.52
CA ASN A 31 4.44 -1.28 -5.82
C ASN A 31 5.14 -0.01 -6.31
N MET A 32 4.45 0.84 -7.11
CA MET A 32 4.98 2.15 -7.54
C MET A 32 5.15 3.15 -6.39
N THR A 33 4.37 3.02 -5.30
CA THR A 33 4.39 4.00 -4.19
C THR A 33 5.77 4.10 -3.54
N LYS A 34 6.56 3.02 -3.52
CA LYS A 34 7.92 3.06 -2.95
C LYS A 34 8.88 3.92 -3.78
N ASP A 35 8.80 3.82 -5.09
CA ASP A 35 9.62 4.64 -6.00
C ASP A 35 9.14 6.10 -5.99
N LEU A 36 7.82 6.29 -5.90
CA LEU A 36 7.22 7.62 -5.73
C LEU A 36 7.59 8.28 -4.40
N PHE A 37 7.77 7.53 -3.32
CA PHE A 37 8.11 8.09 -2.01
C PHE A 37 9.39 8.94 -2.07
N PHE A 38 10.43 8.45 -2.75
CA PHE A 38 11.67 9.21 -2.94
C PHE A 38 11.45 10.50 -3.73
N PHE A 39 10.60 10.45 -4.76
CA PHE A 39 10.26 11.63 -5.53
C PHE A 39 9.45 12.66 -4.73
N VAL A 40 8.51 12.22 -3.91
CA VAL A 40 7.76 13.10 -3.00
C VAL A 40 8.68 13.74 -1.97
N CYS A 41 9.68 13.01 -1.45
CA CYS A 41 10.70 13.58 -0.57
C CYS A 41 11.50 14.67 -1.28
N PHE A 42 11.87 14.48 -2.55
CA PHE A 42 12.54 15.51 -3.35
C PHE A 42 11.67 16.76 -3.52
N ILE A 43 10.37 16.59 -3.84
CA ILE A 43 9.41 17.70 -3.90
C ILE A 43 9.35 18.43 -2.56
N LEU A 44 9.25 17.70 -1.44
CA LEU A 44 9.15 18.30 -0.11
C LEU A 44 10.38 19.17 0.21
N ILE A 45 11.58 18.70 -0.11
CA ILE A 45 12.82 19.47 0.06
C ILE A 45 12.81 20.74 -0.80
N PHE A 46 12.43 20.61 -2.07
CA PHE A 46 12.34 21.75 -2.99
C PHE A 46 11.32 22.80 -2.52
N LEU A 47 10.16 22.34 -2.05
CA LEU A 47 9.11 23.21 -1.50
C LEU A 47 9.55 23.88 -0.21
N LEU A 48 10.23 23.18 0.69
CA LEU A 48 10.77 23.80 1.91
C LEU A 48 11.79 24.88 1.60
N ALA A 49 12.71 24.63 0.65
CA ALA A 49 13.70 25.62 0.24
C ALA A 49 13.04 26.91 -0.30
N PHE A 50 12.04 26.76 -1.18
CA PHE A 50 11.27 27.89 -1.69
C PHE A 50 10.45 28.60 -0.60
N SER A 51 9.85 27.83 0.31
CA SER A 51 9.04 28.39 1.41
C SER A 51 9.89 29.28 2.30
N ILE A 52 11.10 28.84 2.64
CA ILE A 52 12.06 29.61 3.44
C ILE A 52 12.50 30.86 2.69
N ALA A 53 12.82 30.75 1.40
CA ALA A 53 13.24 31.90 0.58
C ALA A 53 12.12 32.95 0.45
N SER A 54 10.88 32.51 0.20
CA SER A 54 9.72 33.39 0.04
C SER A 54 9.33 34.05 1.36
N TRP A 55 9.38 33.31 2.46
CA TRP A 55 9.17 33.86 3.80
C TRP A 55 10.24 34.91 4.15
N SER A 56 11.50 34.66 3.78
CA SER A 56 12.61 35.60 3.98
C SER A 56 12.45 36.89 3.17
N LEU A 57 11.85 36.85 1.98
CA LEU A 57 11.66 38.03 1.14
C LEU A 57 10.53 38.94 1.64
N ILE A 58 9.50 38.34 2.23
CA ILE A 58 8.29 39.04 2.68
C ILE A 58 8.46 39.58 4.11
N THR A 59 9.29 38.92 4.91
CA THR A 59 9.63 39.37 6.26
C THR A 59 10.64 40.53 6.19
N THR A 60 10.16 41.73 5.87
CA THR A 60 10.93 42.95 6.08
C THR A 60 10.86 43.34 7.57
N ASP A 61 11.97 43.85 8.09
CA ASP A 61 12.42 44.00 9.50
C ASP A 61 11.35 44.30 10.58
N ASN A 62 10.27 44.99 10.22
CA ASN A 62 9.26 45.43 11.18
C ASN A 62 8.19 44.36 11.48
N GLN A 63 8.06 43.29 10.67
CA GLN A 63 6.91 42.39 10.80
C GLN A 63 6.96 41.39 11.96
N VAL A 64 8.15 40.86 12.21
CA VAL A 64 8.39 39.94 13.33
C VAL A 64 8.26 40.70 14.65
N LEU A 65 8.81 41.92 14.72
CA LEU A 65 8.77 42.77 15.91
C LEU A 65 7.33 43.18 16.31
N TRP A 66 6.42 43.51 15.38
CA TRP A 66 5.04 43.86 15.73
C TRP A 66 4.22 42.68 16.24
N TYR A 67 4.44 41.47 15.71
CA TYR A 67 3.77 40.26 16.18
C TYR A 67 4.17 39.92 17.63
N TYR A 68 5.45 40.12 17.98
CA TYR A 68 5.94 39.96 19.36
C TYR A 68 5.51 41.09 20.30
N SER A 69 5.35 42.32 19.79
CA SER A 69 4.90 43.48 20.58
C SER A 69 3.41 43.39 20.96
N ASN A 70 2.54 42.99 20.01
CA ASN A 70 1.09 42.93 20.24
C ASN A 70 0.62 41.66 21.00
N ASN A 71 1.37 40.56 20.95
CA ASN A 71 0.99 39.30 21.59
C ASN A 71 1.56 39.11 23.01
N GLY A 72 2.16 40.15 23.60
CA GLY A 72 2.54 40.18 25.01
C GLY A 72 3.90 39.56 25.30
N SER A 73 4.79 40.42 25.83
CA SER A 73 6.00 40.12 26.61
C SER A 73 6.62 38.73 26.48
N LEU A 74 7.74 38.68 25.76
CA LEU A 74 8.74 37.60 25.71
C LEU A 74 9.49 37.35 27.04
N SER A 75 8.94 37.68 28.21
CA SER A 75 9.65 37.45 29.49
C SER A 75 9.22 36.18 30.22
N ASN A 76 8.01 35.66 29.99
CA ASN A 76 7.45 34.61 30.88
C ASN A 76 7.17 33.26 30.20
N VAL A 77 7.10 33.20 28.87
CA VAL A 77 6.80 31.95 28.14
C VAL A 77 8.07 31.28 27.58
N THR A 78 9.16 32.02 27.42
CA THR A 78 10.41 31.54 26.82
C THR A 78 11.46 31.03 27.82
N VAL A 79 11.29 31.29 29.12
CA VAL A 79 12.30 30.92 30.13
C VAL A 79 11.82 29.79 31.07
N ALA A 80 10.52 29.54 31.18
CA ALA A 80 9.98 28.61 32.18
C ALA A 80 9.88 27.14 31.72
N ASN A 81 9.86 26.86 30.40
CA ASN A 81 9.82 25.49 29.87
C ASN A 81 10.79 25.42 28.69
N GLY A 82 11.80 24.56 28.80
CA GLY A 82 12.99 24.59 27.96
C GLY A 82 12.77 24.66 26.44
N GLY A 83 13.63 25.44 25.80
CA GLY A 83 14.25 25.06 24.54
C GLY A 83 13.86 25.89 23.33
N SER A 84 14.89 26.36 22.63
CA SER A 84 14.95 26.74 21.21
C SER A 84 14.09 25.90 20.23
N ASP A 85 13.66 24.72 20.65
CA ASP A 85 12.97 23.74 19.82
C ASP A 85 11.54 24.18 19.50
N LEU A 86 10.78 24.66 20.48
CA LEU A 86 9.39 25.13 20.28
C LEU A 86 9.31 26.32 19.29
N TRP A 87 10.32 27.17 19.31
CA TRP A 87 10.46 28.31 18.40
C TRP A 87 10.69 27.88 16.96
N THR A 88 11.65 26.97 16.77
CA THR A 88 12.00 26.43 15.45
C THR A 88 10.80 25.69 14.85
N TRP A 89 10.06 24.92 15.66
CA TRP A 89 8.85 24.24 15.24
C TRP A 89 7.71 25.19 14.83
N HIS A 90 7.52 26.30 15.54
CA HIS A 90 6.52 27.30 15.18
C HIS A 90 6.84 27.96 13.84
N ILE A 91 8.07 28.44 13.65
CA ILE A 91 8.49 29.09 12.40
C ILE A 91 8.40 28.08 11.24
N LEU A 92 8.91 26.86 11.43
CA LEU A 92 8.84 25.80 10.44
C LEU A 92 7.40 25.50 10.02
N ARG A 93 6.46 25.44 10.98
CA ARG A 93 5.04 25.25 10.69
C ARG A 93 4.47 26.39 9.85
N HIS A 94 4.77 27.65 10.19
CA HIS A 94 4.28 28.81 9.43
C HIS A 94 4.86 28.84 8.01
N VAL A 95 6.16 28.61 7.87
CA VAL A 95 6.85 28.55 6.56
C VAL A 95 6.32 27.41 5.70
N ALA A 96 6.20 26.20 6.26
CA ALA A 96 5.66 25.05 5.54
C ALA A 96 4.20 25.26 5.13
N ASN A 97 3.37 25.82 6.02
CA ASN A 97 2.00 26.16 5.69
C ASN A 97 1.98 27.19 4.55
N TYR A 98 2.75 28.27 4.67
CA TYR A 98 2.79 29.32 3.66
C TYR A 98 3.16 28.80 2.26
N GLY A 99 4.17 27.94 2.16
CA GLY A 99 4.53 27.30 0.89
C GLY A 99 3.43 26.41 0.32
N VAL A 100 2.77 25.60 1.15
CA VAL A 100 1.69 24.70 0.73
C VAL A 100 0.48 25.49 0.21
N TRP A 101 -0.01 26.48 0.97
CA TRP A 101 -1.19 27.27 0.58
C TRP A 101 -0.94 28.10 -0.68
N LYS A 102 0.30 28.57 -0.90
CA LYS A 102 0.69 29.25 -2.15
C LYS A 102 0.57 28.37 -3.39
N ILE A 103 0.95 27.10 -3.32
CA ILE A 103 0.87 26.16 -4.46
C ILE A 103 -0.60 25.92 -4.85
N PHE A 104 -1.49 25.83 -3.85
CA PHE A 104 -2.92 25.61 -4.07
C PHE A 104 -3.69 26.89 -4.44
N GLY A 105 -3.01 28.02 -4.64
CA GLY A 105 -3.60 29.26 -5.12
C GLY A 105 -4.37 30.06 -4.07
N GLN A 106 -4.25 29.71 -2.79
CA GLN A 106 -4.78 30.52 -1.69
C GLN A 106 -3.67 31.46 -1.20
N VAL A 107 -3.56 32.59 -1.89
CA VAL A 107 -2.70 33.70 -1.48
C VAL A 107 -3.51 34.61 -0.57
N GLU A 108 -3.20 34.64 0.72
CA GLU A 108 -3.65 35.72 1.59
C GLU A 108 -3.04 37.03 1.07
N SER A 109 -3.88 38.00 0.75
CA SER A 109 -3.46 39.33 0.31
C SER A 109 -2.70 40.00 1.44
N ILE A 110 -1.39 40.17 1.27
CA ILE A 110 -0.57 40.94 2.20
C ILE A 110 -0.79 42.42 1.88
N ASP A 111 -1.56 43.09 2.74
CA ASP A 111 -1.75 44.55 2.67
C ASP A 111 -0.43 45.25 3.05
N GLY A 112 0.23 45.85 2.06
CA GLY A 112 1.46 46.61 2.24
C GLY A 112 2.24 46.80 0.94
N MET A 113 2.08 47.96 0.30
CA MET A 113 2.81 48.34 -0.91
C MET A 113 4.21 48.86 -0.57
N ASP A 114 5.21 47.98 -0.60
CA ASP A 114 6.62 48.34 -0.75
C ASP A 114 7.15 47.81 -2.10
N ALA A 115 8.12 48.48 -2.71
CA ALA A 115 8.69 48.08 -4.00
C ALA A 115 9.30 46.65 -4.02
N TYR A 116 9.73 46.16 -2.85
CA TYR A 116 10.20 44.78 -2.65
C TYR A 116 9.08 43.74 -2.81
N SER A 117 7.82 44.14 -2.59
CA SER A 117 6.62 43.29 -2.72
C SER A 117 6.36 42.89 -4.17
N TYR A 118 6.62 43.78 -5.15
CA TYR A 118 6.36 43.48 -6.56
C TYR A 118 7.36 42.48 -7.15
N VAL A 119 8.63 42.58 -6.77
CA VAL A 119 9.68 41.63 -7.19
C VAL A 119 9.42 40.26 -6.59
N ALA A 120 9.06 40.19 -5.30
CA ALA A 120 8.68 38.93 -4.64
C ALA A 120 7.44 38.30 -5.30
N PHE A 121 6.41 39.09 -5.61
CA PHE A 121 5.20 38.62 -6.26
C PHE A 121 5.44 38.05 -7.67
N ILE A 122 6.24 38.73 -8.49
CA ILE A 122 6.60 38.22 -9.83
C ILE A 122 7.41 36.93 -9.72
N LEU A 123 8.38 36.88 -8.80
CA LEU A 123 9.22 35.71 -8.58
C LEU A 123 8.39 34.51 -8.10
N ASP A 124 7.42 34.74 -7.21
CA ASP A 124 6.49 33.72 -6.72
C ASP A 124 5.61 33.16 -7.84
N ILE A 125 5.04 34.03 -8.69
CA ILE A 125 4.21 33.59 -9.83
C ILE A 125 5.04 32.76 -10.79
N LEU A 126 6.23 33.25 -11.16
CA LEU A 126 7.12 32.54 -12.06
C LEU A 126 7.51 31.18 -11.48
N PHE A 127 7.85 31.14 -10.20
CA PHE A 127 8.20 29.91 -9.50
C PHE A 127 7.05 28.92 -9.45
N VAL A 128 5.83 29.33 -9.07
CA VAL A 128 4.67 28.44 -8.98
C VAL A 128 4.32 27.87 -10.36
N VAL A 129 4.43 28.67 -11.43
CA VAL A 129 4.22 28.19 -12.80
C VAL A 129 5.29 27.17 -13.19
N ILE A 130 6.57 27.49 -12.95
CA ILE A 130 7.68 26.59 -13.26
C ILE A 130 7.58 25.30 -12.45
N ALA A 131 7.32 25.38 -11.14
CA ALA A 131 7.19 24.24 -10.25
C ALA A 131 5.99 23.38 -10.65
N ASN A 132 4.81 23.96 -10.89
CA ASN A 132 3.62 23.20 -11.25
C ASN A 132 3.74 22.55 -12.63
N VAL A 133 4.37 23.20 -13.61
CA VAL A 133 4.56 22.63 -14.95
C VAL A 133 5.70 21.61 -14.95
N LEU A 134 6.86 21.95 -14.40
CA LEU A 134 8.03 21.07 -14.39
C LEU A 134 7.87 19.89 -13.44
N LEU A 135 7.43 20.10 -12.20
CA LEU A 135 7.28 19.00 -11.23
C LEU A 135 6.18 18.03 -11.67
N LEU A 136 5.03 18.53 -12.17
CA LEU A 136 3.96 17.66 -12.63
C LEU A 136 4.37 16.91 -13.90
N SER A 137 5.03 17.56 -14.86
CA SER A 137 5.48 16.89 -16.10
C SER A 137 6.53 15.82 -15.82
N VAL A 138 7.48 16.08 -14.92
CA VAL A 138 8.46 15.08 -14.48
C VAL A 138 7.78 13.96 -13.69
N LEU A 139 6.84 14.26 -12.79
CA LEU A 139 6.10 13.25 -12.04
C LEU A 139 5.32 12.32 -12.97
N VAL A 140 4.60 12.88 -13.95
CA VAL A 140 3.85 12.10 -14.94
C VAL A 140 4.80 11.26 -15.80
N ALA A 141 5.96 11.80 -16.19
CA ALA A 141 6.97 11.06 -16.94
C ALA A 141 7.53 9.88 -16.13
N LEU A 142 7.87 10.09 -14.85
CA LEU A 142 8.34 9.04 -13.95
C LEU A 142 7.27 7.97 -13.73
N PHE A 143 6.02 8.37 -13.52
CA PHE A 143 4.91 7.41 -13.42
C PHE A 143 4.79 6.54 -14.66
N ASN A 144 4.88 7.11 -15.86
CA ASN A 144 4.79 6.33 -17.09
C ASN A 144 5.93 5.31 -17.19
N VAL A 145 7.17 5.68 -16.82
CA VAL A 145 8.31 4.77 -16.82
C VAL A 145 8.13 3.65 -15.80
N THR A 146 7.77 3.98 -14.55
CA THR A 146 7.63 2.96 -13.51
C THR A 146 6.44 2.04 -13.79
N ILE A 147 5.33 2.57 -14.32
CA ILE A 147 4.17 1.78 -14.78
C ILE A 147 4.64 0.70 -15.75
N GLN A 148 5.40 1.06 -16.79
CA GLN A 148 5.89 0.10 -17.77
C GLN A 148 6.82 -0.96 -17.17
N ASN A 149 7.67 -0.58 -16.20
CA ASN A 149 8.63 -1.49 -15.58
C ASN A 149 7.97 -2.49 -14.63
N VAL A 150 7.00 -2.05 -13.83
CA VAL A 150 6.42 -2.85 -12.73
C VAL A 150 5.05 -3.46 -13.09
N GLU A 151 4.48 -3.13 -14.26
CA GLU A 151 3.24 -3.74 -14.77
C GLU A 151 3.34 -5.28 -14.83
N LYS A 152 4.38 -5.81 -15.50
CA LYS A 152 4.55 -7.27 -15.69
C LYS A 152 4.69 -8.02 -14.35
N GLN A 153 5.50 -7.49 -13.44
CA GLN A 153 5.73 -8.07 -12.12
C GLN A 153 4.45 -8.04 -11.27
N SER A 154 3.67 -6.97 -11.36
CA SER A 154 2.43 -6.80 -10.59
C SER A 154 1.33 -7.78 -11.03
N TYR A 155 1.23 -8.08 -12.33
CA TYR A 155 0.31 -9.10 -12.83
C TYR A 155 0.63 -10.50 -12.30
N GLN A 156 1.92 -10.85 -12.19
CA GLN A 156 2.37 -12.13 -11.62
C GLN A 156 2.04 -12.23 -10.12
N ILE A 157 2.36 -11.17 -9.36
CA ILE A 157 2.06 -11.09 -7.92
C ILE A 157 0.55 -11.21 -7.68
N TRP A 158 -0.27 -10.50 -8.47
CA TRP A 158 -1.71 -10.58 -8.36
C TRP A 158 -2.25 -11.99 -8.70
N GLY A 159 -1.69 -12.64 -9.74
CA GLY A 159 -2.05 -14.01 -10.10
C GLY A 159 -1.81 -14.99 -8.95
N TYR A 160 -0.67 -14.86 -8.27
CA TYR A 160 -0.33 -15.65 -7.09
C TYR A 160 -1.25 -15.36 -5.89
N GLN A 161 -1.49 -14.09 -5.58
CA GLN A 161 -2.42 -13.69 -4.52
C GLN A 161 -3.84 -14.19 -4.77
N ARG A 162 -4.31 -14.12 -6.01
CA ARG A 162 -5.61 -14.65 -6.41
C ARG A 162 -5.66 -16.16 -6.24
N TYR A 163 -4.60 -16.87 -6.64
CA TYR A 163 -4.50 -18.31 -6.44
C TYR A 163 -4.59 -18.68 -4.96
N LEU A 164 -3.83 -17.99 -4.10
CA LEU A 164 -3.88 -18.21 -2.64
C LEU A 164 -5.28 -17.93 -2.07
N LEU A 165 -5.92 -16.83 -2.50
CA LEU A 165 -7.29 -16.53 -2.08
C LEU A 165 -8.25 -17.65 -2.48
N VAL A 166 -8.21 -18.11 -3.73
CA VAL A 166 -9.06 -19.20 -4.21
C VAL A 166 -8.78 -20.51 -3.47
N ALA A 167 -7.51 -20.82 -3.22
CA ALA A 167 -7.12 -22.01 -2.46
C ALA A 167 -7.61 -21.94 -1.01
N GLU A 168 -7.45 -20.80 -0.34
CA GLU A 168 -7.95 -20.60 1.03
C GLU A 168 -9.49 -20.67 1.07
N TYR A 169 -10.18 -20.11 0.09
CA TYR A 169 -11.65 -20.18 0.00
C TYR A 169 -12.15 -21.59 -0.30
N SER A 170 -11.41 -22.42 -1.05
CA SER A 170 -11.79 -23.82 -1.29
C SER A 170 -11.71 -24.69 -0.03
N MET A 171 -10.88 -24.30 0.95
CA MET A 171 -10.66 -25.03 2.21
C MET A 171 -11.55 -24.56 3.36
N LYS A 172 -12.28 -23.44 3.20
CA LYS A 172 -13.16 -22.85 4.21
C LYS A 172 -14.62 -22.97 3.78
N SER A 173 -15.54 -23.08 4.75
CA SER A 173 -16.99 -23.09 4.50
C SER A 173 -17.42 -21.91 3.61
N PRO A 174 -18.39 -22.11 2.70
CA PRO A 174 -18.60 -21.31 1.47
C PRO A 174 -19.18 -19.89 1.67
N LEU A 175 -19.05 -19.29 2.86
CA LEU A 175 -19.73 -18.04 3.20
C LEU A 175 -18.75 -16.95 3.66
N PRO A 176 -18.91 -15.70 3.20
CA PRO A 176 -18.13 -14.57 3.71
C PRO A 176 -18.26 -14.50 5.24
N PRO A 177 -17.24 -14.03 5.97
CA PRO A 177 -17.25 -13.94 7.43
C PRO A 177 -18.54 -13.41 8.09
N PRO A 178 -19.29 -12.43 7.52
CA PRO A 178 -20.60 -12.04 8.08
C PRO A 178 -21.69 -13.12 8.03
N PHE A 179 -21.65 -14.09 7.10
CA PHE A 179 -22.64 -15.16 6.96
C PHE A 179 -22.21 -16.49 7.59
N ASN A 180 -20.96 -16.61 8.05
CA ASN A 180 -20.47 -17.75 8.83
C ASN A 180 -21.20 -17.92 10.18
N THR A 181 -21.78 -16.83 10.70
CA THR A 181 -22.60 -16.84 11.92
C THR A 181 -23.88 -17.65 11.75
N PHE A 182 -24.56 -17.60 10.61
CA PHE A 182 -25.77 -18.39 10.36
C PHE A 182 -25.49 -19.89 10.27
N HIS A 183 -24.37 -20.27 9.65
CA HIS A 183 -23.94 -21.67 9.59
C HIS A 183 -23.59 -22.20 11.00
N ASN A 184 -22.84 -21.43 11.78
CA ASN A 184 -22.54 -21.77 13.17
C ASN A 184 -23.79 -21.81 14.05
N LEU A 185 -24.75 -20.90 13.84
CA LEU A 185 -26.04 -20.87 14.54
C LEU A 185 -26.87 -22.11 14.21
N TYR A 186 -26.95 -22.51 12.94
CA TYR A 186 -27.64 -23.73 12.52
C TYR A 186 -27.02 -24.98 13.16
N ARG A 187 -25.68 -25.09 13.18
CA ARG A 187 -24.98 -26.19 13.87
C ARG A 187 -25.24 -26.22 15.38
N ILE A 188 -25.29 -25.07 16.05
CA ILE A 188 -25.60 -24.98 17.48
C ILE A 188 -27.05 -25.40 17.75
N VAL A 189 -28.00 -24.95 16.94
CA VAL A 189 -29.42 -25.32 17.03
C VAL A 189 -29.61 -26.82 16.82
N GLN A 190 -28.94 -27.40 15.82
CA GLN A 190 -29.03 -28.84 15.54
C GLN A 190 -28.42 -29.68 16.67
N CYS A 191 -27.28 -29.25 17.24
CA CYS A 191 -26.67 -29.89 18.41
C CYS A 191 -27.57 -29.79 19.67
N LEU A 192 -28.30 -28.68 19.84
CA LEU A 192 -29.27 -28.52 20.92
C LEU A 192 -30.49 -29.44 20.73
N ILE A 193 -31.01 -29.56 19.50
CA ILE A 193 -32.13 -30.45 19.16
C ILE A 193 -31.72 -31.92 19.39
N GLU A 194 -30.53 -32.34 18.98
CA GLU A 194 -30.01 -33.69 19.20
C GLU A 194 -29.80 -34.00 20.69
N LYS A 195 -29.33 -33.03 21.49
CA LYS A 195 -29.23 -33.19 22.96
C LYS A 195 -30.60 -33.33 23.62
N LEU A 196 -31.61 -32.59 23.14
CA LEU A 196 -32.99 -32.69 23.62
C LEU A 196 -33.67 -33.99 23.17
N GLN A 197 -33.36 -34.49 21.98
CA GLN A 197 -33.82 -35.78 21.47
C GLN A 197 -33.12 -36.96 22.16
N LYS A 198 -31.82 -36.88 22.46
CA LYS A 198 -31.11 -37.87 23.31
C LYS A 198 -31.68 -37.93 24.73
N SER A 199 -32.13 -36.81 25.28
CA SER A 199 -32.86 -36.78 26.55
C SER A 199 -34.25 -37.42 26.49
N LYS A 200 -34.88 -37.51 25.30
CA LYS A 200 -36.15 -38.21 25.08
C LYS A 200 -35.98 -39.66 24.58
N SER A 201 -34.81 -40.01 24.06
CA SER A 201 -34.46 -41.32 23.49
C SER A 201 -33.88 -42.30 24.53
N THR A 202 -34.27 -42.21 25.80
CA THR A 202 -34.35 -43.39 26.68
C THR A 202 -35.68 -44.14 26.46
N ASN A 203 -36.61 -43.57 25.67
CA ASN A 203 -37.98 -44.07 25.52
C ASN A 203 -38.40 -44.47 24.08
N ALA A 204 -37.49 -44.46 23.09
CA ALA A 204 -37.84 -44.69 21.68
C ALA A 204 -36.89 -45.67 20.97
N LYS A 205 -36.77 -46.88 21.50
CA LYS A 205 -36.08 -48.03 20.87
C LYS A 205 -36.77 -48.57 19.59
N ASN A 206 -37.85 -47.94 19.11
CA ASN A 206 -38.76 -48.55 18.13
C ASN A 206 -38.58 -48.10 16.67
N ASN A 207 -37.77 -47.08 16.37
CA ASN A 207 -37.57 -46.59 14.99
C ASN A 207 -36.30 -47.14 14.30
N SER A 208 -35.69 -48.20 14.85
CA SER A 208 -34.38 -48.70 14.46
C SER A 208 -34.33 -49.37 13.07
N TYR A 209 -35.46 -49.69 12.45
CA TYR A 209 -35.46 -50.51 11.22
C TYR A 209 -35.70 -49.72 9.92
N THR A 210 -36.17 -48.48 10.00
CA THR A 210 -36.37 -47.62 8.80
C THR A 210 -35.12 -46.80 8.45
N LEU A 211 -34.25 -46.51 9.42
CA LEU A 211 -33.03 -45.72 9.22
C LEU A 211 -31.86 -46.52 8.60
N GLU A 212 -31.92 -47.84 8.60
CA GLU A 212 -30.85 -48.71 8.09
C GLU A 212 -30.87 -48.86 6.55
N MET A 213 -31.99 -48.55 5.90
CA MET A 213 -32.12 -48.57 4.42
C MET A 213 -31.70 -47.24 3.77
N GLU A 214 -31.96 -46.11 4.42
CA GLU A 214 -31.58 -44.77 3.91
C GLU A 214 -30.08 -44.49 4.13
N SER A 215 -29.51 -44.98 5.22
CA SER A 215 -28.07 -44.88 5.52
C SER A 215 -27.18 -45.67 4.55
N ARG A 216 -27.67 -46.76 3.94
CA ARG A 216 -26.91 -47.51 2.91
C ARG A 216 -26.92 -46.80 1.55
N GLY A 217 -27.98 -46.08 1.20
CA GLY A 217 -28.05 -45.26 -0.01
C GLY A 217 -27.25 -43.95 0.09
N LEU A 218 -27.35 -43.26 1.23
CA LEU A 218 -26.58 -42.03 1.51
C LEU A 218 -25.09 -42.29 1.66
N ASN A 219 -24.67 -43.39 2.29
CA ASN A 219 -23.25 -43.71 2.45
C ASN A 219 -22.59 -44.01 1.10
N LYS A 220 -23.31 -44.63 0.15
CA LYS A 220 -22.81 -44.85 -1.21
C LYS A 220 -22.62 -43.54 -1.98
N ASN A 221 -23.61 -42.66 -1.95
CA ASN A 221 -23.53 -41.36 -2.65
C ASN A 221 -22.47 -40.45 -2.02
N ASN A 222 -22.38 -40.41 -0.69
CA ASN A 222 -21.35 -39.64 0.03
C ASN A 222 -19.94 -40.17 -0.25
N SER A 223 -19.77 -41.49 -0.35
CA SER A 223 -18.46 -42.08 -0.69
C SER A 223 -18.03 -41.79 -2.13
N GLU A 224 -18.98 -41.71 -3.07
CA GLU A 224 -18.69 -41.35 -4.47
C GLU A 224 -18.43 -39.85 -4.65
N GLU A 225 -19.11 -38.99 -3.87
CA GLU A 225 -18.86 -37.54 -3.84
C GLU A 225 -17.52 -37.20 -3.16
N GLU A 226 -17.21 -37.81 -2.02
CA GLU A 226 -15.90 -37.66 -1.36
C GLU A 226 -14.76 -38.17 -2.24
N PHE A 227 -14.95 -39.26 -2.98
CA PHE A 227 -13.94 -39.78 -3.89
C PHE A 227 -13.73 -38.88 -5.13
N LYS A 228 -14.79 -38.26 -5.65
CA LYS A 228 -14.68 -37.29 -6.76
C LYS A 228 -14.01 -35.99 -6.30
N ASP A 229 -14.40 -35.46 -5.15
CA ASP A 229 -13.81 -34.24 -4.59
C ASP A 229 -12.32 -34.44 -4.25
N ASN A 230 -11.96 -35.59 -3.67
CA ASN A 230 -10.57 -35.91 -3.36
C ASN A 230 -9.70 -36.12 -4.61
N ASN A 231 -10.23 -36.76 -5.67
CA ASN A 231 -9.50 -36.89 -6.93
C ASN A 231 -9.37 -35.56 -7.68
N GLU A 232 -10.39 -34.70 -7.65
CA GLU A 232 -10.30 -33.36 -8.22
C GLU A 232 -9.30 -32.49 -7.44
N PHE A 233 -9.27 -32.63 -6.11
CA PHE A 233 -8.31 -31.95 -5.25
C PHE A 233 -6.87 -32.40 -5.52
N GLN A 234 -6.62 -33.71 -5.66
CA GLN A 234 -5.30 -34.23 -6.02
C GLN A 234 -4.86 -33.73 -7.39
N ARG A 235 -5.75 -33.73 -8.38
CA ARG A 235 -5.46 -33.21 -9.72
C ARG A 235 -5.11 -31.72 -9.70
N LYS A 236 -5.81 -30.92 -8.89
CA LYS A 236 -5.50 -29.48 -8.71
C LYS A 236 -4.15 -29.28 -8.00
N LYS A 237 -3.81 -30.14 -7.05
CA LYS A 237 -2.52 -30.11 -6.34
C LYS A 237 -1.35 -30.46 -7.26
N GLU A 238 -1.55 -31.41 -8.17
CA GLU A 238 -0.57 -31.80 -9.20
C GLU A 238 -0.30 -30.64 -10.18
N ILE A 239 -1.37 -30.03 -10.71
CA ILE A 239 -1.26 -28.86 -11.61
C ILE A 239 -0.60 -27.65 -10.91
N ALA A 240 -0.92 -27.42 -9.63
CA ALA A 240 -0.29 -26.36 -8.84
C ALA A 240 1.19 -26.66 -8.57
N GLY A 241 1.55 -27.92 -8.35
CA GLY A 241 2.93 -28.39 -8.29
C GLY A 241 3.67 -28.09 -9.59
N ASP A 242 3.08 -28.44 -10.74
CA ASP A 242 3.66 -28.17 -12.05
C ASP A 242 3.86 -26.66 -12.31
N TYR A 243 2.91 -25.83 -11.87
CA TYR A 243 3.03 -24.38 -11.96
C TYR A 243 4.14 -23.84 -11.05
N TRP A 244 4.26 -24.38 -9.83
CA TRP A 244 5.33 -24.06 -8.90
C TRP A 244 6.70 -24.43 -9.46
N TRP A 245 6.82 -25.63 -10.06
CA TRP A 245 8.01 -26.07 -10.77
C TRP A 245 8.37 -25.15 -11.95
N TYR A 246 7.39 -24.67 -12.71
CA TYR A 246 7.62 -23.71 -13.80
C TYR A 246 8.18 -22.38 -13.28
N THR A 247 7.60 -21.83 -12.21
CA THR A 247 8.07 -20.57 -11.62
C THR A 247 9.48 -20.70 -11.04
N LEU A 248 9.78 -21.79 -10.35
CA LEU A 248 11.09 -22.03 -9.75
C LEU A 248 12.17 -22.27 -10.81
N LYS A 249 11.81 -22.94 -11.90
CA LYS A 249 12.70 -23.11 -13.06
C LYS A 249 13.07 -21.77 -13.66
N HIS A 250 12.09 -20.89 -13.87
CA HIS A 250 12.33 -19.55 -14.41
C HIS A 250 13.20 -18.68 -13.50
N GLU A 251 13.00 -18.76 -12.18
CA GLU A 251 13.79 -18.00 -11.21
C GLU A 251 15.23 -18.51 -11.13
N LYS A 252 15.43 -19.83 -11.19
CA LYS A 252 16.75 -20.46 -11.29
C LYS A 252 17.46 -20.10 -12.60
N GLU A 253 16.75 -20.09 -13.72
CA GLU A 253 17.31 -19.71 -15.03
C GLU A 253 17.77 -18.25 -15.03
N ASN A 254 16.99 -17.33 -14.47
CA ASN A 254 17.40 -15.92 -14.36
C ASN A 254 18.65 -15.76 -13.46
N GLN A 255 18.72 -16.47 -12.33
CA GLN A 255 19.91 -16.45 -11.47
C GLN A 255 21.16 -17.01 -12.18
N ILE A 256 20.99 -18.01 -13.05
CA ILE A 256 22.08 -18.56 -13.87
C ILE A 256 22.52 -17.56 -14.92
N VAL A 257 21.58 -16.88 -15.59
CA VAL A 257 21.88 -15.83 -16.58
C VAL A 257 22.65 -14.67 -15.92
N ASP A 258 22.21 -14.21 -14.74
CA ASP A 258 22.89 -13.16 -13.98
C ASP A 258 24.29 -13.60 -13.51
N ALA A 259 24.45 -14.86 -13.10
CA ALA A 259 25.75 -15.42 -12.75
C ALA A 259 26.68 -15.54 -13.96
N LEU A 260 26.16 -15.93 -15.13
CA LEU A 260 26.92 -15.99 -16.38
C LEU A 260 27.36 -14.61 -16.85
N GLN A 261 26.46 -13.62 -16.80
CA GLN A 261 26.79 -12.24 -17.15
C GLN A 261 27.90 -11.69 -16.23
N ASN A 262 27.84 -11.98 -14.93
CA ASN A 262 28.90 -11.61 -13.98
C ASN A 262 30.23 -12.36 -14.22
N ILE A 263 30.17 -13.63 -14.65
CA ILE A 263 31.37 -14.40 -15.01
C ILE A 263 31.98 -13.90 -16.31
N GLU A 264 31.18 -13.42 -17.26
CA GLU A 264 31.62 -12.90 -18.57
C GLU A 264 32.16 -11.46 -18.48
N LEU A 265 31.63 -10.66 -17.55
CA LEU A 265 32.18 -9.35 -17.16
C LEU A 265 33.58 -9.48 -16.52
N LYS A 266 33.81 -10.53 -15.72
CA LYS A 266 35.06 -10.75 -14.97
C LYS A 266 36.35 -10.83 -15.83
N PRO A 267 36.41 -11.58 -16.94
CA PRO A 267 37.58 -11.62 -17.83
C PRO A 267 37.72 -10.34 -18.67
N HIS A 268 36.62 -9.62 -18.96
CA HIS A 268 36.68 -8.32 -19.63
C HIS A 268 37.40 -7.28 -18.74
N ASP A 269 37.01 -7.20 -17.47
CA ASP A 269 37.65 -6.32 -16.48
C ASP A 269 39.12 -6.69 -16.22
N LEU A 270 39.45 -8.00 -16.23
CA LEU A 270 40.84 -8.46 -16.13
C LEU A 270 41.66 -8.11 -17.37
N ARG A 271 41.08 -8.16 -18.56
CA ARG A 271 41.74 -7.82 -19.83
C ARG A 271 42.02 -6.31 -19.92
N GLU A 272 41.09 -5.47 -19.48
CA GLU A 272 41.31 -4.02 -19.35
C GLU A 272 42.39 -3.69 -18.29
N ARG A 273 42.39 -4.38 -17.14
CA ARG A 273 43.43 -4.20 -16.11
C ARG A 273 44.82 -4.61 -16.61
N ILE A 274 44.94 -5.68 -17.39
CA ILE A 274 46.21 -6.09 -18.01
C ILE A 274 46.66 -5.07 -19.08
N HIS A 275 45.73 -4.51 -19.85
CA HIS A 275 46.06 -3.49 -20.86
C HIS A 275 46.58 -2.19 -20.21
N ASN A 276 45.95 -1.75 -19.12
CA ASN A 276 46.37 -0.54 -18.40
C ASN A 276 47.71 -0.70 -17.65
N ASN A 277 48.03 -1.89 -17.15
CA ASN A 277 49.33 -2.15 -16.50
C ASN A 277 50.51 -2.25 -17.48
N ASN A 278 50.26 -2.48 -18.77
CA ASN A 278 51.31 -2.55 -19.80
C ASN A 278 51.59 -1.20 -20.48
N GLN A 279 50.90 -0.11 -20.09
CA GLN A 279 51.10 1.25 -20.59
C GLN A 279 51.83 2.19 -19.61
N ILE A 280 52.43 1.63 -18.55
CA ILE A 280 53.33 2.31 -17.60
C ILE A 280 54.71 1.69 -17.75
#